data_AF-A0A959DVJ9-F1
#
_entry.id   AF-A0A959DVJ9-F1
#
_cell.length_a   1.000
_cell.length_b   1.000
_cell.length_c   1.000
_cell.angle_alpha   90.00
_cell.angle_beta   90.00
_cell.angle_gamma   90.00
#
_symmetry.space_group_name_H-M   'P 1'
#
loop_
_entity.id
_entity.type
_entity.pdbx_description
1 polymer ?
#
loop_
_entity_poly.entity_id
_entity_poly.type
_entity_poly.pdbx_seq_one_letter_code
_entity_poly.pdbx_strand_id
1 'polypeptide(L)'
;MELFSEQLELLTLLVRHKVQFLIVGGYAVINYGYERLTSDLDLWIKKNNENRDRLAEALKEYGILDDDLSKLKSIDFSGNVSVISFGKKPRRIEFLTELSLVKFDESYEERSFIDIEGVKIPVIKYEHLILSKMNTERLKDKADIEELQRIRKYKKS
;
A
#
# COMPACT_ATOMS: atom_id res chain seq x y z
N MET A 1 14.31 4.09 3.65
CA MET A 1 12.94 4.00 4.21
C MET A 1 13.05 3.26 5.52
N GLU A 2 12.50 3.81 6.59
CA GLU A 2 12.46 3.15 7.89
C GLU A 2 11.02 2.70 8.16
N LEU A 3 10.81 1.40 8.35
CA LEU A 3 9.54 0.81 8.74
C LEU A 3 9.58 0.48 10.23
N PHE A 4 8.43 0.55 10.90
CA PHE A 4 8.33 -0.02 12.24
C PHE A 4 8.39 -1.56 12.15
N SER A 5 8.97 -2.22 13.16
CA SER A 5 9.11 -3.68 13.18
C SER A 5 7.80 -4.43 12.93
N GLU A 6 6.71 -3.96 13.54
CA GLU A 6 5.34 -4.48 13.38
C GLU A 6 4.87 -4.39 11.91
N GLN A 7 5.20 -3.31 11.20
CA GLN A 7 4.84 -3.15 9.78
C GLN A 7 5.64 -4.07 8.88
N LEU A 8 6.93 -4.27 9.16
CA LEU A 8 7.77 -5.18 8.41
C LEU A 8 7.33 -6.63 8.60
N GLU A 9 6.97 -7.01 9.82
CA GLU A 9 6.38 -8.33 10.12
C GLU A 9 5.11 -8.56 9.28
N LEU A 10 4.16 -7.62 9.31
CA LEU A 10 2.95 -7.72 8.50
C LEU A 10 3.27 -7.84 7.00
N LEU A 11 4.13 -6.98 6.46
CA LEU A 11 4.50 -7.00 5.05
C LEU A 11 5.14 -8.34 4.65
N THR A 12 5.96 -8.91 5.52
CA THR A 12 6.58 -10.23 5.33
C THR A 12 5.53 -11.33 5.28
N LEU A 13 4.54 -11.28 6.17
CA LEU A 13 3.41 -12.22 6.16
C LEU A 13 2.58 -12.10 4.88
N LEU A 14 2.28 -10.88 4.42
CA LEU A 14 1.55 -10.65 3.18
C LEU A 14 2.29 -11.25 1.97
N VAL A 15 3.61 -11.06 1.89
CA VAL A 15 4.44 -11.67 0.83
C VAL A 15 4.39 -13.19 0.92
N ARG A 16 4.55 -13.77 2.11
CA ARG A 16 4.56 -15.22 2.31
C ARG A 16 3.23 -15.89 1.93
N HIS A 17 2.11 -15.25 2.27
CA HIS A 17 0.76 -15.70 1.91
C HIS A 17 0.37 -15.36 0.46
N LYS A 18 1.29 -14.80 -0.33
CA LYS A 18 1.09 -14.42 -1.74
C LYS A 18 -0.07 -13.44 -1.91
N VAL A 19 -0.27 -12.55 -0.94
CA VAL A 19 -1.24 -11.46 -1.06
C VAL A 19 -0.77 -10.55 -2.19
N GLN A 20 -1.66 -10.24 -3.11
CA GLN A 20 -1.43 -9.29 -4.18
C GLN A 20 -1.68 -7.88 -3.63
N PHE A 21 -0.59 -7.20 -3.27
CA PHE A 21 -0.61 -5.84 -2.76
C PHE A 21 0.53 -4.98 -3.32
N LEU A 22 0.41 -3.67 -3.15
CA LEU A 22 1.43 -2.66 -3.42
C LEU A 22 1.49 -1.68 -2.25
N ILE A 23 2.69 -1.35 -1.77
CA ILE A 23 2.86 -0.15 -0.93
C ILE A 23 2.53 1.08 -1.78
N VAL A 24 1.68 1.95 -1.24
CA VAL A 24 1.28 3.23 -1.84
C VAL A 24 1.42 4.36 -0.80
N GLY A 25 0.83 5.51 -1.07
CA GLY A 25 0.73 6.59 -0.08
C GLY A 25 2.08 7.13 0.37
N GLY A 26 2.21 7.44 1.66
CA GLY A 26 3.38 8.16 2.20
C GLY A 26 4.69 7.38 2.09
N TYR A 27 4.67 6.06 2.33
CA TYR A 27 5.86 5.23 2.19
C TYR A 27 6.34 5.17 0.74
N ALA A 28 5.43 5.06 -0.24
CA ALA A 28 5.82 5.12 -1.65
C ALA A 28 6.45 6.47 -2.03
N VAL A 29 5.98 7.59 -1.47
CA VAL A 29 6.58 8.92 -1.67
C VAL A 29 8.01 8.97 -1.12
N ILE A 30 8.23 8.46 0.09
CA ILE A 30 9.57 8.39 0.70
C ILE A 30 10.50 7.51 -0.13
N ASN A 31 10.02 6.37 -0.65
CA ASN A 31 10.79 5.49 -1.53
C ASN A 31 11.37 6.25 -2.74
N TYR A 32 10.60 7.18 -3.32
CA TYR A 32 11.03 7.94 -4.48
C TYR A 32 11.87 9.19 -4.14
N GLY A 33 12.17 9.40 -2.86
CA GLY A 33 13.17 10.34 -2.38
C GLY A 33 12.62 11.60 -1.74
N TYR A 34 11.29 11.75 -1.60
CA TYR A 34 10.73 12.86 -0.84
C TYR A 34 10.54 12.47 0.62
N GLU A 35 11.45 12.93 1.48
CA GLU A 35 11.37 12.74 2.91
C GLU A 35 10.22 13.55 3.51
N ARG A 36 9.26 12.85 4.11
CA ARG A 36 8.16 13.45 4.86
C ARG A 36 7.72 12.57 6.00
N LEU A 37 7.06 13.16 7.00
CA LEU A 37 6.45 12.40 8.08
C LEU A 37 5.30 11.54 7.54
N THR A 38 5.41 10.24 7.76
CA THR A 38 4.36 9.25 7.53
C THR A 38 4.40 8.24 8.66
N SER A 39 3.25 7.74 9.04
CA SER A 39 3.12 6.78 10.14
C SER A 39 2.11 5.68 9.79
N ASP A 40 1.08 6.05 9.03
CA ASP A 40 0.12 5.13 8.46
C ASP A 40 0.76 4.35 7.28
N LEU A 41 0.48 3.05 7.21
CA LEU A 41 0.87 2.16 6.13
C LEU A 41 -0.29 1.99 5.16
N ASP A 42 -0.15 2.53 3.95
CA ASP A 42 -1.17 2.44 2.90
C ASP A 42 -0.82 1.31 1.93
N LEU A 43 -1.68 0.30 1.83
CA LEU A 43 -1.52 -0.87 0.99
C LEU A 43 -2.66 -0.96 -0.02
N TRP A 44 -2.36 -0.90 -1.31
CA TRP A 44 -3.35 -1.17 -2.35
C TRP A 44 -3.38 -2.67 -2.62
N ILE A 45 -4.54 -3.31 -2.52
CA ILE A 45 -4.71 -4.76 -2.67
C ILE A 45 -5.63 -5.11 -3.85
N LYS A 46 -5.40 -6.28 -4.45
CA LYS A 46 -6.28 -6.76 -5.53
C LYS A 46 -7.69 -6.99 -5.01
N LYS A 47 -8.65 -6.41 -5.74
CA LYS A 47 -10.08 -6.44 -5.45
C LYS A 47 -10.73 -7.74 -5.94
N ASN A 48 -10.38 -8.87 -5.32
CA ASN A 48 -11.06 -10.15 -5.55
C ASN A 48 -11.11 -11.01 -4.26
N ASN A 49 -12.04 -11.97 -4.23
CA ASN A 49 -12.27 -12.78 -3.03
C ASN A 49 -11.12 -13.76 -2.73
N GLU A 50 -10.40 -14.22 -3.75
CA GLU A 50 -9.20 -15.06 -3.56
C GLU A 50 -8.09 -14.32 -2.79
N ASN A 51 -7.86 -13.05 -3.13
CA ASN A 51 -6.88 -12.20 -2.48
C ASN A 51 -7.34 -11.77 -1.08
N ARG A 52 -8.65 -11.55 -0.87
CA ARG A 52 -9.25 -11.37 0.46
C ARG A 52 -8.95 -12.57 1.37
N ASP A 53 -9.11 -13.79 0.86
CA ASP A 53 -8.89 -14.99 1.65
C ASP A 53 -7.41 -15.14 2.02
N ARG A 54 -6.50 -14.88 1.07
CA ARG A 54 -5.05 -14.79 1.36
C ARG A 54 -4.72 -13.73 2.40
N LEU A 55 -5.34 -12.55 2.30
CA LEU A 55 -5.19 -11.48 3.27
C LEU A 55 -5.67 -11.91 4.65
N ALA A 56 -6.82 -12.58 4.73
CA ALA A 56 -7.36 -13.05 6.00
C ALA A 56 -6.45 -14.10 6.66
N GLU A 57 -5.86 -15.03 5.90
CA GLU A 57 -4.89 -16.00 6.46
C GLU A 57 -3.59 -15.32 6.92
N ALA A 58 -3.11 -14.31 6.18
CA ALA A 58 -1.95 -13.52 6.60
C ALA A 58 -2.22 -12.74 7.90
N LEU A 59 -3.38 -12.09 8.01
CA LEU A 59 -3.79 -11.35 9.20
C LEU A 59 -4.06 -12.26 10.40
N LYS A 60 -4.57 -13.48 10.16
CA LYS A 60 -4.71 -14.50 11.20
C LYS A 60 -3.38 -14.87 11.80
N GLU A 61 -2.37 -15.10 10.95
CA GLU A 61 -1.03 -15.41 11.44
C GLU A 61 -0.35 -14.21 12.11
N TYR A 62 -0.66 -12.99 11.68
CA TYR A 62 -0.22 -11.76 12.35
C TYR A 62 -0.85 -11.59 13.76
N GLY A 63 -1.90 -12.35 14.09
CA GLY A 63 -2.57 -12.30 15.39
C GLY A 63 -3.80 -11.39 15.46
N ILE A 64 -4.42 -11.06 14.33
CA ILE A 64 -5.73 -10.38 14.32
C ILE A 64 -6.82 -11.33 14.84
N LEU A 65 -7.73 -10.81 15.66
CA LEU A 65 -8.80 -11.56 16.30
C LEU A 65 -9.79 -12.16 15.31
N ASP A 66 -10.33 -13.34 15.62
CA ASP A 66 -11.28 -14.07 14.77
C ASP A 66 -12.53 -13.26 14.40
N ASP A 67 -13.01 -12.37 15.28
CA ASP A 67 -14.16 -11.50 15.00
C ASP A 67 -13.87 -10.52 13.85
N ASP A 68 -12.68 -9.94 13.82
CA ASP A 68 -12.28 -9.00 12.77
C ASP A 68 -11.96 -9.73 11.46
N LEU A 69 -11.40 -10.93 11.54
CA LEU A 69 -11.23 -11.82 10.38
C LEU A 69 -12.57 -12.26 9.80
N SER A 70 -13.56 -12.55 10.65
CA SER A 70 -14.91 -12.94 10.23
C SER A 70 -15.60 -11.79 9.50
N LYS A 71 -15.47 -10.56 10.02
CA LYS A 71 -15.93 -9.36 9.31
C LYS A 71 -15.24 -9.23 7.96
N LEU A 72 -13.91 -9.33 7.90
CA LEU A 72 -13.16 -9.26 6.64
C LEU A 72 -13.64 -10.30 5.63
N LYS A 73 -13.82 -11.57 6.05
CA LYS A 73 -14.32 -12.67 5.20
C LYS A 73 -15.77 -12.48 4.75
N SER A 74 -16.58 -11.73 5.49
CA SER A 74 -17.96 -11.40 5.09
C SER A 74 -18.03 -10.32 4.00
N ILE A 75 -16.96 -9.54 3.81
CA ILE A 75 -16.88 -8.51 2.78
C ILE A 75 -16.72 -9.18 1.41
N ASP A 76 -17.58 -8.83 0.47
CA ASP A 76 -17.41 -9.19 -0.93
C ASP A 76 -16.49 -8.18 -1.62
N PHE A 77 -15.27 -8.61 -1.92
CA PHE A 77 -14.29 -7.76 -2.59
C PHE A 77 -14.68 -7.49 -4.04
N SER A 78 -15.56 -8.28 -4.65
CA SER A 78 -16.04 -7.96 -6.01
C SER A 78 -16.98 -6.75 -6.05
N GLY A 79 -17.56 -6.35 -4.91
CA GLY A 79 -18.45 -5.20 -4.76
C GLY A 79 -17.73 -3.88 -4.46
N ASN A 80 -18.46 -2.84 -4.06
CA ASN A 80 -17.89 -1.49 -3.82
C ASN A 80 -17.26 -1.36 -2.42
N VAL A 81 -16.19 -2.09 -2.18
CA VAL A 81 -15.28 -1.84 -1.05
C VAL A 81 -14.21 -0.89 -1.55
N SER A 82 -13.91 0.17 -0.79
CA SER A 82 -12.88 1.14 -1.14
C SER A 82 -11.69 1.13 -0.15
N VAL A 83 -11.98 1.01 1.15
CA VAL A 83 -10.96 1.05 2.22
C VAL A 83 -11.34 0.13 3.38
N ILE A 84 -10.36 -0.61 3.90
CA ILE A 84 -10.45 -1.37 5.15
C ILE A 84 -9.29 -0.92 6.06
N SER A 85 -9.60 -0.44 7.26
CA SER A 85 -8.59 0.06 8.20
C SER A 85 -8.41 -0.88 9.39
N PHE A 86 -7.16 -1.13 9.77
CA PHE A 86 -6.80 -1.87 10.98
C PHE A 86 -5.89 -1.03 11.89
N GLY A 87 -6.07 -1.19 13.20
CA GLY A 87 -5.33 -0.46 14.22
C GLY A 87 -5.78 0.99 14.40
N LYS A 88 -4.95 1.79 15.07
CA LYS A 88 -5.20 3.21 15.36
C LYS A 88 -3.97 4.04 15.00
N LYS A 89 -4.19 5.33 14.73
CA LYS A 89 -3.07 6.27 14.57
C LYS A 89 -2.17 6.27 15.83
N PRO A 90 -0.85 6.42 15.67
CA PRO A 90 -0.12 6.69 14.42
C PRO A 90 0.27 5.43 13.62
N ARG A 91 -0.10 4.21 14.04
CA ARG A 91 0.33 2.95 13.39
C ARG A 91 -0.82 2.26 12.64
N ARG A 92 -1.67 3.05 11.99
CA ARG A 92 -2.84 2.50 11.27
C ARG A 92 -2.40 1.89 9.95
N ILE A 93 -2.98 0.77 9.59
CA ILE A 93 -2.83 0.16 8.27
C ILE A 93 -4.12 0.39 7.49
N GLU A 94 -4.01 0.91 6.28
CA GLU A 94 -5.13 1.12 5.36
C GLU A 94 -4.97 0.20 4.16
N PHE A 95 -5.90 -0.72 3.99
CA PHE A 95 -6.03 -1.54 2.79
C PHE A 95 -6.99 -0.86 1.82
N LEU A 96 -6.46 -0.33 0.73
CA LEU A 96 -7.21 0.26 -0.35
C LEU A 96 -7.49 -0.80 -1.41
N THR A 97 -8.66 -0.79 -2.00
CA THR A 97 -9.03 -1.67 -3.13
C THR A 97 -9.10 -0.89 -4.45
N GLU A 98 -9.11 0.43 -4.38
CA GLU A 98 -9.21 1.34 -5.52
C GLU A 98 -8.23 2.52 -5.37
N LEU A 99 -7.70 2.97 -6.51
CA LEU A 99 -6.90 4.18 -6.62
C LEU A 99 -7.34 4.97 -7.85
N SER A 100 -7.20 6.30 -7.76
CA SER A 100 -7.59 7.19 -8.85
C SER A 100 -6.71 6.97 -10.08
N LEU A 101 -7.29 6.98 -11.29
CA LEU A 101 -6.57 7.00 -12.57
C LEU A 101 -5.63 5.81 -12.86
N VAL A 102 -5.60 4.75 -12.05
CA VAL A 102 -4.73 3.59 -12.27
C VAL A 102 -5.46 2.27 -12.00
N LYS A 103 -5.13 1.22 -12.76
CA LYS A 103 -5.67 -0.13 -12.54
C LYS A 103 -4.69 -1.00 -11.76
N PHE A 104 -5.23 -1.86 -10.90
CA PHE A 104 -4.42 -2.71 -10.03
C PHE A 104 -3.53 -3.65 -10.84
N ASP A 105 -4.09 -4.38 -11.79
CA ASP A 105 -3.34 -5.41 -12.54
C ASP A 105 -2.18 -4.80 -13.34
N GLU A 106 -2.42 -3.71 -14.07
CA GLU A 106 -1.39 -2.95 -14.80
C GLU A 106 -0.28 -2.43 -13.85
N SER A 107 -0.67 -1.88 -12.70
CA SER A 107 0.29 -1.38 -11.70
C SER A 107 1.05 -2.48 -10.98
N TYR A 108 0.41 -3.63 -10.80
CA TYR A 108 1.03 -4.79 -10.18
C TYR A 108 2.05 -5.39 -11.12
N GLU A 109 1.77 -5.52 -12.41
CA GLU A 109 2.76 -6.02 -13.41
C GLU A 109 4.01 -5.12 -13.47
N GLU A 110 3.83 -3.79 -13.48
CA GLU A 110 4.92 -2.83 -13.54
C GLU A 110 5.56 -2.48 -12.19
N ARG A 111 5.17 -3.15 -11.11
CA ARG A 111 5.59 -2.80 -9.74
C ARG A 111 7.12 -2.77 -9.58
N SER A 112 7.57 -1.83 -8.76
CA SER A 112 8.95 -1.84 -8.26
C SER A 112 9.03 -2.71 -7.00
N PHE A 113 10.24 -3.08 -6.61
CA PHE A 113 10.49 -3.78 -5.34
C PHE A 113 11.46 -2.98 -4.49
N ILE A 114 11.19 -2.98 -3.18
CA ILE A 114 12.12 -2.53 -2.15
C ILE A 114 12.61 -3.78 -1.44
N ASP A 115 13.92 -3.91 -1.28
CA ASP A 115 14.51 -4.96 -0.45
C ASP A 115 14.65 -4.43 0.98
N ILE A 116 13.95 -5.06 1.93
CA ILE A 116 14.02 -4.73 3.34
C ILE A 116 14.30 -6.02 4.09
N GLU A 117 15.48 -6.11 4.69
CA GLU A 117 15.95 -7.30 5.42
C GLU A 117 15.87 -8.60 4.57
N GLY A 118 16.12 -8.50 3.25
CA GLY A 118 16.07 -9.63 2.32
C GLY A 118 14.67 -9.97 1.81
N VAL A 119 13.63 -9.27 2.27
CA VAL A 119 12.25 -9.44 1.81
C VAL A 119 11.97 -8.43 0.70
N LYS A 120 11.58 -8.94 -0.48
CA LYS A 120 11.18 -8.10 -1.62
C LYS A 120 9.75 -7.63 -1.46
N ILE A 121 9.58 -6.38 -1.04
CA ILE A 121 8.28 -5.76 -0.83
C ILE A 121 7.83 -5.01 -2.10
N PRO A 122 6.65 -5.33 -2.65
CA PRO A 122 6.14 -4.66 -3.84
C PRO A 122 5.68 -3.22 -3.52
N VAL A 123 6.12 -2.26 -4.33
CA VAL A 123 5.74 -0.83 -4.24
C VAL A 123 5.24 -0.34 -5.58
N ILE A 124 4.24 0.53 -5.58
CA ILE A 124 3.72 1.16 -6.80
C ILE A 124 4.85 1.88 -7.54
N LYS A 125 4.89 1.73 -8.86
CA LYS A 125 5.87 2.42 -9.72
C LYS A 125 5.66 3.94 -9.68
N TYR A 126 6.74 4.71 -9.88
CA TYR A 126 6.71 6.17 -9.79
C TYR A 126 5.60 6.78 -10.64
N GLU A 127 5.49 6.40 -11.91
CA GLU A 127 4.52 6.96 -12.84
C GLU A 127 3.08 6.76 -12.33
N HIS A 128 2.78 5.56 -11.83
CA HIS A 128 1.46 5.23 -11.31
C HIS A 128 1.19 5.92 -9.96
N LEU A 129 2.22 6.12 -9.13
CA LEU A 129 2.08 6.92 -7.90
C LEU A 129 1.66 8.35 -8.21
N ILE A 130 2.31 8.99 -9.18
CA ILE A 130 1.97 10.36 -9.58
C ILE A 130 0.54 10.41 -10.12
N LEU A 131 0.18 9.50 -11.05
CA LEU A 131 -1.18 9.43 -11.60
C LEU A 131 -2.22 9.25 -10.49
N SER A 132 -1.97 8.36 -9.52
CA SER A 132 -2.90 8.11 -8.40
C SER A 132 -3.19 9.33 -7.54
N LYS A 133 -2.31 10.34 -7.57
CA LYS A 133 -2.41 11.57 -6.78
C LYS A 133 -2.99 12.75 -7.56
N MET A 134 -3.01 12.72 -8.89
CA MET A 134 -3.36 13.87 -9.74
C MET A 134 -4.80 14.36 -9.57
N ASN A 135 -5.76 13.45 -9.38
CA ASN A 135 -7.18 13.79 -9.27
C ASN A 135 -7.71 13.64 -7.84
N THR A 136 -6.97 14.20 -6.88
CA THR A 136 -7.36 14.21 -5.47
C THR A 136 -7.54 15.64 -4.98
N GLU A 137 -8.50 15.86 -4.08
CA GLU A 137 -8.69 17.16 -3.43
C GLU A 137 -7.70 17.40 -2.29
N ARG A 138 -6.80 16.45 -2.02
CA ARG A 138 -5.86 16.52 -0.90
C ARG A 138 -4.69 17.45 -1.26
N LEU A 139 -4.58 18.58 -0.56
CA LEU A 139 -3.45 19.51 -0.72
C LEU A 139 -2.08 18.82 -0.58
N LYS A 140 -1.99 17.82 0.29
CA LYS A 140 -0.77 17.03 0.50
C LYS A 140 -0.36 16.22 -0.74
N ASP A 141 -1.32 15.72 -1.52
CA ASP A 141 -1.00 14.98 -2.75
C ASP A 141 -0.43 15.90 -3.82
N LYS A 142 -0.89 17.16 -3.89
CA LYS A 142 -0.30 18.18 -4.77
C LYS A 142 1.15 18.46 -4.41
N ALA A 143 1.43 18.66 -3.12
CA ALA A 143 2.80 18.85 -2.63
C ALA A 143 3.70 17.63 -2.89
N ASP A 144 3.17 16.41 -2.68
CA ASP A 144 3.90 15.17 -2.99
C ASP A 144 4.28 15.10 -4.49
N ILE A 145 3.36 15.45 -5.40
CA ILE A 145 3.63 15.44 -6.85
C ILE A 145 4.73 16.44 -7.21
N GLU A 146 4.61 17.68 -6.75
CA GLU A 146 5.55 18.76 -7.08
C GLU A 146 6.97 18.40 -6.65
N GLU A 147 7.13 17.92 -5.42
CA GLU A 147 8.43 17.61 -4.85
C GLU A 147 9.06 16.38 -5.50
N LEU A 148 8.27 15.32 -5.76
CA LEU A 148 8.76 14.14 -6.47
C LEU A 148 9.23 14.47 -7.89
N GLN A 149 8.50 15.32 -8.61
CA GLN A 149 8.89 15.78 -9.94
C GLN A 149 10.18 16.60 -9.89
N ARG A 150 10.33 17.48 -8.89
CA ARG A 150 11.54 18.26 -8.65
C ARG A 150 12.75 17.34 -8.45
N ILE A 151 12.65 16.38 -7.53
CA ILE A 151 13.72 15.40 -7.22
C ILE A 151 14.09 14.60 -8.48
N ARG A 152 13.10 14.15 -9.25
CA ARG A 152 13.35 13.36 -10.46
C ARG A 152 14.05 14.17 -11.55
N LYS A 153 13.78 15.47 -11.66
CA LYS A 153 14.47 16.37 -12.59
C LYS A 153 15.95 16.50 -12.21
N TYR A 154 16.26 16.71 -10.93
CA TYR A 154 17.65 16.80 -10.46
C TYR A 154 18.45 15.50 -10.65
N LYS A 155 17.83 14.32 -10.48
CA LYS A 155 18.50 13.02 -10.69
C LYS A 155 18.78 12.68 -12.16
N LYS A 156 18.15 13.38 -13.11
CA LYS A 156 18.32 13.17 -14.56
C LYS A 156 19.28 14.19 -15.20
N SER A 157 19.70 15.21 -14.46
CA SER A 157 20.71 16.20 -14.87
C SER A 157 22.09 15.77 -14.39
#